data_AF-A7T343-F1
#
_entry.id   AF-A7T343-F1
#
_cell.length_a   1.000
_cell.length_b   1.000
_cell.length_c   1.000
_cell.angle_alpha   90.00
_cell.angle_beta   90.00
_cell.angle_gamma   90.00
#
_symmetry.space_group_name_H-M   'P 1'
#
loop_
_entity.id
_entity.type
_entity.pdbx_description
1 polymer ?
#
loop_
_entity_poly.entity_id
_entity_poly.type
_entity_poly.pdbx_seq_one_letter_code
_entity_poly.pdbx_strand_id
1 'polypeptide(L)' 'RLYNFLNEHHLLSPYQSGFRPEHSCETIMTMIDLVDVFLTNMDNGMINELRLNDCRKLFDLVDYEIMLKKLAIYNLPE' A
#
# COMPACT_ATOMS: atom_id res chain seq x y z
N ARG A 1 11.33 0.95 -15.36
CA ARG A 1 10.83 -0.15 -16.22
C ARG A 1 9.70 -0.90 -15.53
N LEU A 2 9.95 -1.63 -14.43
CA LEU A 2 8.88 -2.33 -13.70
C LEU A 2 7.78 -1.41 -13.16
N TYR A 3 8.15 -0.29 -12.50
CA TYR A 3 7.16 0.66 -11.98
C TYR A 3 6.19 1.17 -13.06
N ASN A 4 6.72 1.57 -14.21
CA ASN A 4 5.91 2.07 -15.34
C ASN A 4 4.95 1.00 -15.83
N PHE A 5 5.41 -0.25 -16.01
CA PHE A 5 4.55 -1.38 -16.39
C PHE A 5 3.43 -1.61 -15.36
N LEU A 6 3.77 -1.64 -14.07
CA LEU A 6 2.78 -1.81 -13.01
C LEU A 6 1.76 -0.67 -12.98
N ASN A 7 2.19 0.55 -13.31
CA ASN A 7 1.32 1.73 -13.36
C ASN A 7 0.43 1.74 -14.61
N GLU A 8 0.99 1.46 -15.79
CA GLU A 8 0.27 1.37 -17.07
C GLU A 8 -0.83 0.30 -17.02
N HIS A 9 -0.54 -0.83 -16.38
CA HIS A 9 -1.49 -1.93 -16.20
C HIS A 9 -2.35 -1.83 -14.95
N HIS A 10 -2.27 -0.72 -14.19
CA HIS A 10 -3.06 -0.48 -12.97
C HIS A 10 -2.96 -1.62 -11.93
N LEU A 11 -1.77 -2.22 -11.82
CA LEU A 11 -1.50 -3.38 -10.97
C LEU A 11 -1.15 -3.00 -9.52
N LEU A 12 -0.87 -1.71 -9.27
CA LEU A 12 -0.60 -1.21 -7.94
C LEU A 12 -1.91 -0.86 -7.22
N SER A 13 -2.06 -1.33 -5.98
CA SER A 13 -3.24 -1.02 -5.15
C SER A 13 -3.40 0.50 -4.96
N PRO A 14 -4.62 1.07 -5.14
CA PRO A 14 -4.84 2.50 -4.95
C PRO A 14 -4.50 2.99 -3.54
N TYR A 15 -4.46 2.08 -2.56
CA TYR A 15 -4.13 2.36 -1.16
C TYR A 15 -2.64 2.11 -0.83
N GLN A 16 -1.78 1.90 -1.83
CA GLN A 16 -0.34 1.74 -1.62
C GLN A 16 0.38 3.07 -1.78
N SER A 17 0.96 3.60 -0.70
CA SER A 17 1.84 4.79 -0.74
C SER A 17 3.31 4.43 -0.89
N GLY A 18 3.74 3.35 -0.27
CA GLY A 18 5.14 2.90 -0.32
C GLY A 18 5.62 2.60 -1.74
N PHE A 19 6.86 2.99 -2.04
CA PHE A 19 7.54 2.77 -3.33
C PHE A 19 6.84 3.40 -4.55
N ARG A 20 6.04 4.46 -4.34
CA ARG A 20 5.50 5.29 -5.42
C ARG A 20 6.06 6.72 -5.34
N PRO A 21 6.48 7.32 -6.47
CA PRO A 21 6.80 8.75 -6.51
C PRO A 21 5.59 9.57 -6.07
N GLU A 22 5.82 10.65 -5.34
CA GLU A 22 4.79 11.62 -4.91
C GLU A 22 3.70 11.08 -3.96
N HIS A 23 3.74 9.80 -3.56
CA HIS A 23 2.89 9.28 -2.50
C HIS A 23 3.65 9.16 -1.19
N SER A 24 3.20 9.89 -0.17
CA SER A 24 3.68 9.74 1.20
C SER A 24 2.68 8.94 2.05
N CYS A 25 3.05 8.59 3.28
CA CYS A 25 2.10 7.98 4.22
C CYS A 25 0.92 8.93 4.51
N GLU A 26 1.20 10.22 4.61
CA GLU A 26 0.20 11.26 4.83
C GLU A 26 -0.80 11.33 3.66
N THR A 27 -0.32 11.14 2.42
CA THR A 27 -1.16 11.13 1.22
C THR A 27 -2.16 9.97 1.24
N ILE A 28 -1.76 8.80 1.73
CA ILE A 28 -2.69 7.68 1.84
C ILE A 28 -3.71 7.90 2.94
N MET A 29 -3.26 8.42 4.10
CA MET A 29 -4.11 8.64 5.26
C MET A 29 -5.22 9.65 4.96
N THR A 30 -4.94 10.64 4.12
CA THR A 30 -5.96 11.57 3.61
C THR A 30 -6.82 10.93 2.52
N MET A 31 -6.26 10.13 1.59
CA MET A 31 -7.05 9.42 0.57
C MET A 31 -8.09 8.42 1.14
N ILE A 32 -7.82 7.86 2.32
CA ILE A 32 -8.75 6.92 2.98
C ILE A 32 -9.61 7.60 4.05
N ASP A 33 -9.66 8.94 4.08
CA ASP A 33 -10.40 9.76 5.04
C ASP A 33 -10.10 9.46 6.51
N LEU A 34 -8.97 8.82 6.81
CA LEU A 34 -8.62 8.39 8.17
C LEU A 34 -8.48 9.61 9.09
N VAL A 35 -7.89 10.69 8.58
CA VAL A 35 -7.72 11.94 9.32
C VAL A 35 -9.07 12.55 9.67
N ASP A 36 -9.97 12.66 8.69
CA ASP A 36 -11.29 13.28 8.89
C ASP A 36 -12.17 12.45 9.82
N VAL A 37 -12.14 11.12 9.69
CA VAL A 37 -12.81 10.21 10.63
C VAL A 37 -12.25 10.36 12.03
N PHE A 38 -10.92 10.45 12.19
CA PHE A 38 -10.31 10.55 13.51
C PHE A 38 -10.65 11.89 14.17
N LEU A 39 -10.59 12.99 13.42
CA LEU A 39 -10.98 14.33 13.88
C LEU A 39 -12.46 14.35 14.28
N THR A 40 -13.35 13.87 13.41
CA THR A 40 -14.80 13.82 13.68
C THR A 40 -15.13 12.97 14.90
N ASN A 41 -14.45 11.84 15.08
CA ASN A 41 -14.66 10.98 16.24
C ASN A 41 -14.19 11.66 17.53
N MET A 42 -13.06 12.37 17.49
CA MET A 42 -12.59 13.15 18.65
C MET A 42 -13.56 14.27 19.01
N ASP A 43 -14.07 15.01 18.03
CA ASP A 43 -15.06 16.07 18.25
C ASP A 43 -16.36 15.53 18.86
N ASN A 44 -16.75 14.31 18.51
CA ASN A 44 -17.91 13.62 19.05
C ASN A 44 -17.65 12.87 20.38
N GLY A 45 -16.44 12.96 20.95
CA GLY A 45 -16.06 12.26 22.18
C GLY A 45 -15.96 10.74 22.04
N MET A 46 -15.80 10.23 20.81
CA MET A 46 -15.64 8.81 20.49
C MET A 46 -14.16 8.39 20.49
N ILE A 47 -13.91 7.10 20.71
CA ILE A 47 -12.55 6.53 20.72
C ILE A 47 -12.18 6.06 19.32
N ASN A 48 -10.97 6.43 18.87
CA ASN A 48 -10.37 5.94 17.63
C ASN A 48 -9.45 4.73 17.91
N GLU A 49 -9.54 3.69 17.08
CA GLU A 49 -8.60 2.56 17.07
C GLU A 49 -7.88 2.49 15.72
N LEU A 50 -6.55 2.42 15.75
CA LEU A 50 -5.72 2.23 14.56
C LEU A 50 -4.87 0.96 14.74
N ARG A 51 -5.08 -0.02 13.86
CA ARG A 51 -4.25 -1.23 13.81
C ARG A 51 -3.17 -1.10 12.75
N LEU A 52 -1.92 -0.95 13.20
CA LEU A 52 -0.73 -0.90 12.36
C LEU A 52 -0.01 -2.25 12.42
N ASN A 53 0.13 -2.90 11.27
CA ASN A 53 0.87 -4.15 11.16
C ASN A 53 2.24 -3.88 10.53
N ASP A 54 3.30 -4.05 11.31
CA ASP A 54 4.67 -3.98 10.82
C ASP A 54 5.20 -5.39 10.55
N CYS A 55 5.60 -5.65 9.30
CA CYS A 55 6.24 -6.90 8.91
C CYS A 55 7.75 -6.73 8.96
N ARG A 56 8.33 -6.86 10.16
CA ARG A 56 9.79 -6.85 10.32
C ARG A 56 10.38 -7.98 9.47
N LYS A 57 11.28 -7.63 8.55
CA LYS A 57 11.94 -8.54 7.59
C LYS A 57 11.03 -9.11 6.50
N LEU A 58 10.07 -8.32 5.99
CA LEU A 58 9.21 -8.74 4.88
C LEU A 58 10.01 -9.31 3.70
N PHE A 59 11.15 -8.72 3.34
CA PHE A 59 12.00 -9.23 2.26
C PHE A 59 12.69 -10.57 2.55
N ASP A 60 12.97 -10.90 3.81
CA ASP A 60 13.53 -12.21 4.20
C ASP A 60 12.45 -13.29 4.27
N LEU A 61 11.18 -12.89 4.44
CA LEU A 61 10.02 -13.77 4.56
C LEU A 61 9.30 -14.02 3.23
N VAL A 62 9.69 -13.32 2.17
CA VAL A 62 9.11 -13.51 0.84
C VAL A 62 9.65 -14.81 0.24
N ASP A 63 8.76 -15.77 0.07
CA ASP A 63 9.04 -16.99 -0.68
C ASP A 63 9.27 -16.66 -2.17
N TYR A 64 10.48 -16.96 -2.66
CA TYR A 64 10.89 -16.68 -4.03
C TYR A 64 10.04 -17.43 -5.07
N GLU A 65 9.60 -18.66 -4.79
CA GLU A 65 8.75 -19.40 -5.73
C GLU A 65 7.38 -18.75 -5.88
N ILE A 66 6.79 -18.31 -4.76
CA ILE A 66 5.50 -17.61 -4.78
C ILE A 66 5.65 -16.28 -5.50
N MET A 67 6.75 -15.56 -5.27
CA MET A 67 7.02 -14.30 -5.97
C MET A 67 7.16 -14.50 -7.48
N LEU A 68 7.93 -15.50 -7.92
CA LEU A 68 8.12 -15.80 -9.35
C LEU A 68 6.83 -16.25 -10.02
N LYS A 69 6.01 -17.09 -9.35
CA LYS A 69 4.68 -17.47 -9.84
C LYS A 69 3.78 -16.25 -10.03
N LYS A 70 3.78 -15.31 -9.08
CA LYS A 70 3.02 -14.05 -9.21
C LYS A 70 3.52 -13.21 -10.38
N LEU A 71 4.84 -13.08 -10.55
CA LEU A 71 5.42 -12.32 -11.66
C LEU A 71 5.12 -12.93 -13.03
N ALA A 72 5.11 -14.27 -13.12
CA ALA A 72 4.78 -14.99 -14.35
C ALA A 72 3.34 -14.71 -14.82
N ILE A 73 2.39 -14.53 -13.90
CA ILE A 73 1.00 -14.18 -14.22
C ILE A 73 0.91 -12.83 -14.95
N TYR A 74 1.81 -11.90 -14.65
CA TYR A 74 1.79 -10.56 -15.24
C TYR A 74 2.44 -10.48 -16.62
N ASN A 75 2.95 -11.59 -17.17
CA ASN A 75 3.59 -11.65 -18.50
C ASN A 75 4.57 -10.50 -18.75
N LEU A 76 5.46 -10.24 -17.80
CA LEU A 76 6.42 -9.15 -17.89
C LEU A 76 7.29 -9.33 -19.16
N PRO A 77 7.42 -8.31 -20.03
CA PRO A 77 8.34 -8.37 -21.15
C PRO A 77 9.79 -8.42 -20.64
N GLU A 78 10.64 -9.24 -21.27
CA GLU A 78 12.09 -9.33 -20.99
C GLU A 78 12.81 -7.97 -21.14
#